data_AF-A0A9W8EWT2-F1
#
_entry.id   AF-A0A9W8EWT2-F1
#
_cell.length_a   1.000
_cell.length_b   1.000
_cell.length_c   1.000
_cell.angle_alpha   90.00
_cell.angle_beta   90.00
_cell.angle_gamma   90.00
#
_symmetry.space_group_name_H-M   'P 1'
#
loop_
_entity.id
_entity.type
_entity.pdbx_description
1 polymer ?
#
loop_
_entity_poly.entity_id
_entity_poly.type
_entity_poly.pdbx_seq_one_letter_code
_entity_poly.pdbx_strand_id
1 'polypeptide(L)'
;MPTLRQRLDTVFLGYFISHIPITIAVDVLPLLPTEIIPQPLLSLNRFLTTTIGDPFMVIDRTRTDLVWFRSLLTCELFVQLPFFFYAVWMLWTGSSRRYLWLLMYGVHVSTTMAPVLGMLMFGDVNRSCDERMALGAMYLPYLLIPLAMAAVSFTECSRMLGFTADKRKKD
;
A
#
# COMPACT_ATOMS: atom_id res chain seq x y z
N MET A 1 25.93 0.07 15.78
CA MET A 1 24.47 0.29 15.77
C MET A 1 24.01 0.57 14.34
N PRO A 2 22.86 0.05 13.90
CA PRO A 2 22.35 0.34 12.56
C PRO A 2 22.03 1.83 12.42
N THR A 3 22.41 2.41 11.28
CA THR A 3 22.08 3.78 10.89
C THR A 3 20.57 3.96 10.77
N LEU A 4 20.05 5.19 10.89
CA LEU A 4 18.62 5.48 10.70
C LEU A 4 18.08 4.89 9.38
N ARG A 5 18.89 4.98 8.32
CA ARG A 5 18.59 4.42 7.00
C ARG A 5 18.41 2.90 7.03
N GLN A 6 19.31 2.18 7.70
CA GLN A 6 19.19 0.73 7.83
C GLN A 6 17.94 0.34 8.62
N ARG A 7 17.59 1.12 9.66
CA ARG A 7 16.35 0.90 10.41
C ARG A 7 15.10 1.11 9.54
N LEU A 8 15.10 2.16 8.71
CA LEU A 8 14.00 2.44 7.78
C LEU A 8 13.88 1.36 6.69
N ASP A 9 15.00 0.91 6.11
CA ASP A 9 15.00 -0.19 5.15
C ASP A 9 14.41 -1.48 5.79
N THR A 10 14.67 -1.75 7.08
CA THR A 10 14.03 -2.85 7.82
C THR A 10 12.53 -2.65 8.02
N VAL A 11 12.07 -1.44 8.34
CA VAL A 11 10.64 -1.14 8.45
C VAL A 11 9.93 -1.34 7.10
N PHE A 12 10.54 -0.87 6.01
CA PHE A 12 9.99 -1.04 4.67
C PHE A 12 9.94 -2.52 4.26
N LEU A 13 10.97 -3.30 4.62
CA LEU A 13 10.98 -4.74 4.40
C LEU A 13 9.83 -5.43 5.16
N GLY A 14 9.67 -5.11 6.44
CA GLY A 14 8.58 -5.64 7.26
C GLY A 14 7.20 -5.30 6.69
N TYR A 15 7.03 -4.06 6.22
CA TYR A 15 5.82 -3.61 5.53
C TYR A 15 5.51 -4.51 4.33
N PHE A 16 6.43 -4.67 3.37
CA PHE A 16 6.17 -5.51 2.18
C PHE A 16 5.90 -6.98 2.53
N ILE A 17 6.64 -7.55 3.48
CA ILE A 17 6.43 -8.93 3.94
C ILE A 17 5.02 -9.10 4.51
N SER A 18 4.57 -8.17 5.36
CA SER A 18 3.23 -8.23 5.95
C SER A 18 2.13 -7.95 4.93
N HIS A 19 2.41 -7.15 3.90
CA HIS A 19 1.41 -6.75 2.92
C HIS A 19 1.05 -7.87 1.95
N ILE A 20 2.01 -8.73 1.56
CA ILE A 20 1.76 -9.86 0.67
C ILE A 20 0.58 -10.74 1.13
N PRO A 21 0.57 -11.29 2.36
CA PRO A 21 -0.55 -12.11 2.82
C PRO A 21 -1.84 -11.29 3.01
N ILE A 22 -1.75 -10.01 3.38
CA ILE A 22 -2.92 -9.13 3.50
C ILE A 22 -3.58 -8.95 2.12
N THR A 23 -2.81 -8.62 1.09
CA THR A 23 -3.35 -8.43 -0.26
C THR A 23 -4.00 -9.69 -0.81
N ILE A 24 -3.37 -10.86 -0.57
CA ILE A 24 -3.92 -12.15 -1.03
C ILE A 24 -5.19 -12.54 -0.24
N ALA A 25 -5.21 -12.28 1.07
CA ALA A 25 -6.29 -12.74 1.95
C ALA A 25 -7.44 -11.75 2.09
N VAL A 26 -7.24 -10.47 1.77
CA VAL A 26 -8.21 -9.38 2.01
C VAL A 26 -8.46 -8.61 0.72
N ASP A 27 -7.44 -7.95 0.16
CA ASP A 27 -7.61 -6.95 -0.90
C ASP A 27 -8.04 -7.56 -2.25
N VAL A 28 -7.70 -8.83 -2.48
CA VAL A 28 -8.17 -9.61 -3.63
C VAL A 28 -9.67 -9.94 -3.56
N LEU A 29 -10.24 -10.08 -2.37
CA LEU A 29 -11.59 -10.67 -2.20
C LEU A 29 -12.69 -9.89 -2.91
N PRO A 30 -12.74 -8.55 -2.87
CA PRO A 30 -13.77 -7.78 -3.59
C PRO A 30 -13.71 -7.92 -5.13
N LEU A 31 -12.63 -8.47 -5.69
CA LEU A 31 -12.46 -8.72 -7.12
C LEU A 31 -12.97 -10.11 -7.53
N LEU A 32 -12.99 -11.07 -6.60
CA LEU A 32 -13.33 -12.46 -6.88
C LEU A 32 -14.83 -12.74 -6.79
N PRO A 33 -15.34 -13.72 -7.56
CA PRO A 33 -16.68 -14.26 -7.35
C PRO A 33 -16.70 -15.09 -6.05
N THR A 34 -17.79 -15.03 -5.27
CA THR A 34 -17.85 -15.68 -3.94
C THR A 34 -17.69 -17.19 -3.99
N GLU A 35 -18.00 -17.80 -5.13
CA GLU A 35 -17.96 -19.25 -5.37
C GLU A 35 -16.55 -19.84 -5.32
N ILE A 36 -15.51 -19.02 -5.59
CA ILE A 36 -14.11 -19.48 -5.59
C ILE A 36 -13.35 -19.09 -4.32
N ILE A 37 -13.99 -18.34 -3.41
CA ILE A 37 -13.34 -17.87 -2.19
C ILE A 37 -13.45 -18.95 -1.10
N PRO A 38 -12.33 -19.41 -0.54
CA PRO A 38 -12.36 -20.36 0.58
C PRO A 38 -13.11 -19.83 1.80
N GLN A 39 -13.79 -20.74 2.53
CA GLN A 39 -14.59 -20.38 3.72
C GLN A 39 -13.84 -19.58 4.81
N PRO A 40 -12.54 -19.84 5.11
CA PRO A 40 -11.80 -19.01 6.05
C PRO A 40 -11.71 -17.54 5.61
N LEU A 41 -11.47 -17.30 4.31
CA LEU A 41 -11.38 -15.94 3.76
C LEU A 41 -12.73 -15.24 3.70
N LEU A 42 -13.82 -15.97 3.40
CA LEU A 42 -15.18 -15.45 3.52
C LEU A 42 -15.52 -15.06 4.97
N SER A 43 -15.05 -15.84 5.94
CA SER A 43 -15.27 -15.54 7.36
C SER A 43 -14.48 -14.31 7.82
N LEU A 44 -13.24 -14.17 7.34
CA LEU A 44 -12.45 -12.96 7.53
C LEU A 44 -13.11 -11.74 6.90
N ASN A 45 -13.60 -11.85 5.65
CA ASN A 45 -14.31 -10.77 4.97
C ASN A 45 -15.59 -10.36 5.70
N ARG A 46 -16.36 -11.33 6.20
CA ARG A 46 -17.52 -11.06 7.07
C ARG A 46 -17.10 -10.29 8.31
N PHE A 47 -16.06 -10.71 9.00
CA PHE A 47 -15.54 -9.97 10.16
C PHE A 47 -15.19 -8.50 9.80
N LEU A 48 -14.51 -8.27 8.68
CA LEU A 48 -14.17 -6.91 8.22
C LEU A 48 -15.41 -6.07 7.89
N THR A 49 -16.39 -6.66 7.20
CA THR A 49 -17.56 -5.91 6.72
C THR A 49 -18.64 -5.73 7.78
N THR A 50 -18.81 -6.69 8.70
CA THR A 50 -19.88 -6.65 9.72
C THR A 50 -19.39 -6.17 11.08
N THR A 51 -18.18 -6.57 11.50
CA THR A 51 -17.66 -6.24 12.84
C THR A 51 -16.84 -4.97 12.81
N ILE A 52 -15.93 -4.85 11.83
CA ILE A 52 -15.15 -3.61 11.63
C ILE A 52 -15.97 -2.56 10.86
N GLY A 53 -16.99 -3.00 10.10
CA GLY A 53 -17.87 -2.10 9.37
C GLY A 53 -17.23 -1.49 8.12
N ASP A 54 -16.20 -2.14 7.58
CA ASP A 54 -15.45 -1.65 6.43
C ASP A 54 -16.35 -1.60 5.17
N PRO A 55 -16.63 -0.40 4.64
CA PRO A 55 -17.53 -0.22 3.51
C PRO A 55 -16.91 -0.68 2.19
N PHE A 56 -15.59 -0.77 2.09
CA PHE A 56 -14.88 -1.02 0.84
C PHE A 56 -14.70 -2.51 0.56
N MET A 57 -14.61 -3.31 1.62
CA MET A 57 -14.37 -4.76 1.53
C MET A 57 -15.63 -5.58 1.23
N VAL A 58 -16.76 -4.95 0.93
CA VAL A 58 -18.01 -5.65 0.59
C VAL A 58 -17.90 -6.39 -0.75
N ILE A 59 -18.09 -7.71 -0.71
CA ILE A 59 -18.12 -8.57 -1.90
C ILE A 59 -19.51 -8.49 -2.54
N ASP A 60 -19.74 -7.45 -3.33
CA ASP A 60 -20.98 -7.27 -4.09
C ASP A 60 -20.71 -6.58 -5.44
N ARG A 61 -20.67 -7.34 -6.53
CA ARG A 61 -20.37 -6.84 -7.87
C ARG A 61 -21.41 -5.86 -8.42
N THR A 62 -22.60 -5.78 -7.83
CA THR A 62 -23.64 -4.84 -8.25
C THR A 62 -23.40 -3.41 -7.73
N ARG A 63 -22.54 -3.25 -6.71
CA ARG A 63 -22.10 -1.95 -6.18
C ARG A 63 -21.25 -1.19 -7.19
N THR A 64 -21.88 -0.30 -7.96
CA THR A 64 -21.19 0.55 -8.94
C THR A 64 -20.44 1.71 -8.30
N ASP A 65 -20.83 2.11 -7.09
CA ASP A 65 -20.19 3.16 -6.29
C ASP A 65 -18.75 2.82 -5.87
N LEU A 66 -18.39 1.52 -5.87
CA LEU A 66 -17.06 1.03 -5.52
C LEU A 66 -16.19 0.65 -6.72
N VAL A 67 -16.62 0.96 -7.95
CA VAL A 67 -15.85 0.62 -9.17
C VAL A 67 -14.47 1.28 -9.17
N TRP A 68 -14.37 2.53 -8.72
CA TRP A 68 -13.07 3.21 -8.58
C TRP A 68 -12.15 2.46 -7.61
N PHE A 69 -12.68 2.00 -6.46
CA PHE A 69 -11.91 1.29 -5.45
C PHE A 69 -11.43 -0.07 -5.97
N ARG A 70 -12.32 -0.83 -6.63
CA ARG A 70 -11.96 -2.08 -7.30
C ARG A 70 -10.91 -1.89 -8.39
N SER A 71 -10.92 -0.74 -9.07
CA SER A 71 -9.87 -0.41 -10.05
C SER A 71 -8.51 -0.24 -9.37
N LEU A 72 -8.47 0.38 -8.17
CA LEU A 72 -7.24 0.49 -7.37
C LEU A 72 -6.78 -0.87 -6.85
N LEU A 73 -7.68 -1.71 -6.35
CA LEU A 73 -7.37 -3.10 -5.96
C LEU A 73 -6.85 -3.94 -7.14
N THR A 74 -7.37 -3.69 -8.35
CA THR A 74 -6.87 -4.33 -9.58
C THR A 74 -5.43 -3.90 -9.86
N CYS A 75 -5.11 -2.61 -9.74
CA CYS A 75 -3.74 -2.13 -9.81
C CYS A 75 -2.86 -2.76 -8.71
N GLU A 76 -3.38 -2.93 -7.51
CA GLU A 76 -2.66 -3.60 -6.43
C GLU A 76 -2.33 -5.04 -6.80
N LEU A 77 -3.30 -5.82 -7.25
CA LEU A 77 -3.13 -7.22 -7.64
C LEU A 77 -2.11 -7.40 -8.77
N PHE A 78 -2.17 -6.57 -9.81
CA PHE A 78 -1.35 -6.79 -11.02
C PHE A 78 -0.04 -6.00 -11.05
N VAL A 79 0.06 -4.90 -10.31
CA VAL A 79 1.25 -4.04 -10.29
C VAL A 79 1.96 -4.12 -8.96
N GLN A 80 1.24 -3.91 -7.87
CA GLN A 80 1.86 -3.79 -6.54
C GLN A 80 2.26 -5.15 -5.97
N LEU A 81 1.41 -6.18 -6.07
CA LEU A 81 1.70 -7.50 -5.51
C LEU A 81 2.96 -8.15 -6.12
N PRO A 82 3.16 -8.18 -7.46
CA PRO A 82 4.44 -8.62 -8.03
C PRO A 82 5.62 -7.77 -7.55
N PHE A 83 5.40 -6.46 -7.42
CA PHE A 83 6.41 -5.55 -6.89
C PHE A 83 6.73 -5.83 -5.42
N PHE A 84 5.80 -6.27 -4.58
CA PHE A 84 6.07 -6.61 -3.17
C PHE A 84 7.12 -7.71 -3.06
N PHE A 85 6.98 -8.79 -3.83
CA PHE A 85 7.97 -9.87 -3.85
C PHE A 85 9.34 -9.36 -4.31
N TYR A 86 9.36 -8.54 -5.37
CA TYR A 86 10.59 -7.91 -5.84
C TYR A 86 11.20 -6.98 -4.77
N ALA A 87 10.39 -6.19 -4.08
CA ALA A 87 10.82 -5.26 -3.06
C ALA A 87 11.41 -5.98 -1.84
N VAL A 88 10.80 -7.10 -1.40
CA VAL A 88 11.34 -7.97 -0.35
C VAL A 88 12.72 -8.47 -0.73
N TRP A 89 12.88 -9.05 -1.92
CA TRP A 89 14.18 -9.53 -2.41
C TRP A 89 15.21 -8.40 -2.50
N MET A 90 14.81 -7.26 -3.06
CA MET A 90 15.66 -6.11 -3.31
C MET A 90 16.14 -5.42 -2.02
N LEU A 91 15.27 -5.33 -1.01
CA LEU A 91 15.62 -4.82 0.33
C LEU A 91 16.47 -5.82 1.11
N TRP A 92 16.16 -7.12 1.03
CA TRP A 92 16.92 -8.18 1.68
C TRP A 92 18.36 -8.27 1.18
N THR A 93 18.55 -8.11 -0.14
CA THR A 93 19.89 -8.14 -0.77
C THR A 93 20.64 -6.81 -0.69
N GLY A 94 19.99 -5.73 -0.22
CA GLY A 94 20.64 -4.42 -0.06
C GLY A 94 21.01 -3.74 -1.39
N SER A 95 20.22 -3.94 -2.45
CA SER A 95 20.48 -3.40 -3.79
C SER A 95 20.72 -1.88 -3.79
N SER A 96 21.67 -1.42 -4.60
CA SER A 96 22.01 0.01 -4.73
C SER A 96 20.90 0.84 -5.39
N ARG A 97 20.02 0.19 -6.18
CA ARG A 97 18.91 0.86 -6.88
C ARG A 97 17.62 0.94 -6.06
N ARG A 98 17.64 0.52 -4.80
CA ARG A 98 16.44 0.40 -3.96
C ARG A 98 15.63 1.68 -3.86
N TYR A 99 16.28 2.82 -3.67
CA TYR A 99 15.61 4.10 -3.49
C TYR A 99 14.83 4.50 -4.75
N LEU A 100 15.32 4.22 -5.95
CA LEU A 100 14.56 4.54 -7.16
C LEU A 100 13.22 3.77 -7.19
N TRP A 101 13.26 2.47 -6.91
CA TRP A 101 12.07 1.62 -6.88
C TRP A 101 11.10 1.99 -5.76
N LEU A 102 11.62 2.25 -4.56
CA LEU A 102 10.82 2.68 -3.41
C LEU A 102 10.19 4.06 -3.62
N LEU A 103 10.85 4.97 -4.35
CA LEU A 103 10.29 6.27 -4.72
C LEU A 103 9.07 6.09 -5.63
N MET A 104 9.21 5.30 -6.70
CA MET A 104 8.11 5.03 -7.65
C MET A 104 6.92 4.39 -6.93
N TYR A 105 7.20 3.36 -6.14
CA TYR A 105 6.17 2.68 -5.35
C TYR A 105 5.49 3.62 -4.35
N GLY A 106 6.29 4.35 -3.57
CA GLY A 106 5.80 5.25 -2.53
C GLY A 106 4.85 6.31 -3.07
N VAL A 107 5.20 6.92 -4.21
CA VAL A 107 4.34 7.91 -4.89
C VAL A 107 3.07 7.27 -5.42
N HIS A 108 3.17 6.10 -6.06
CA HIS A 108 2.01 5.39 -6.60
C HIS A 108 1.01 5.05 -5.49
N VAL A 109 1.44 4.38 -4.42
CA VAL A 109 0.53 3.95 -3.34
C VAL A 109 -0.02 5.13 -2.54
N SER A 110 0.78 6.18 -2.31
CA SER A 110 0.26 7.39 -1.69
C SER A 110 -0.88 8.01 -2.51
N THR A 111 -0.77 7.94 -3.84
CA THR A 111 -1.79 8.43 -4.77
C THR A 111 -3.05 7.55 -4.77
N THR A 112 -2.90 6.22 -4.68
CA THR A 112 -4.06 5.31 -4.59
C THR A 112 -4.75 5.39 -3.23
N MET A 113 -4.02 5.68 -2.15
CA MET A 113 -4.58 5.83 -0.81
C MET A 113 -5.32 7.16 -0.58
N ALA A 114 -4.97 8.21 -1.32
CA ALA A 114 -5.63 9.52 -1.23
C ALA A 114 -7.16 9.45 -1.43
N PRO A 115 -7.71 8.81 -2.49
CA PRO A 115 -9.16 8.68 -2.66
C PRO A 115 -9.80 7.75 -1.61
N VAL A 116 -9.10 6.74 -1.09
CA VAL A 116 -9.61 5.85 -0.04
C VAL A 116 -9.88 6.63 1.25
N LEU A 117 -8.87 7.36 1.72
CA LEU A 117 -9.00 8.20 2.91
C LEU A 117 -9.94 9.38 2.64
N GLY A 118 -9.92 9.95 1.44
CA GLY A 118 -10.86 11.01 1.03
C GLY A 118 -12.32 10.55 1.12
N MET A 119 -12.63 9.36 0.61
CA MET A 119 -13.97 8.78 0.72
C MET A 119 -14.35 8.53 2.18
N LEU A 120 -13.44 7.99 2.99
CA LEU A 120 -13.69 7.80 4.42
C LEU A 120 -13.93 9.09 5.16
N MET A 121 -13.23 10.18 4.87
CA MET A 121 -13.31 11.43 5.65
C MET A 121 -14.38 12.40 5.14
N PHE A 122 -14.64 12.41 3.83
CA PHE A 122 -15.50 13.40 3.19
C PHE A 122 -16.65 12.80 2.38
N GLY A 123 -16.59 11.50 2.05
CA GLY A 123 -17.63 10.83 1.30
C GLY A 123 -18.88 10.51 2.13
N ASP A 124 -19.97 10.18 1.43
CA ASP A 124 -21.18 9.63 2.02
C ASP A 124 -21.00 8.14 2.29
N VAL A 125 -20.27 7.86 3.37
CA VAL A 125 -20.12 6.52 3.91
C VAL A 125 -21.07 6.45 5.09
N ASN A 126 -22.07 5.56 5.05
CA ASN A 126 -23.11 5.38 6.08
C ASN A 126 -22.53 4.85 7.41
N ARG A 127 -21.58 5.59 8.00
CA ARG A 127 -20.78 5.33 9.20
C ARG A 127 -20.74 6.60 10.06
N SER A 128 -20.74 6.43 11.37
CA SER A 128 -20.55 7.51 12.33
C SER A 128 -19.16 8.14 12.24
N CYS A 129 -18.97 9.32 12.83
CA CYS A 129 -17.66 9.99 12.87
C CYS A 129 -16.58 9.09 13.51
N ASP A 130 -16.93 8.43 14.62
CA ASP A 130 -16.00 7.58 15.37
C ASP A 130 -15.59 6.34 14.56
N GLU A 131 -16.53 5.68 13.88
CA GLU A 131 -16.24 4.55 12.98
C GLU A 131 -15.36 5.00 11.82
N ARG A 132 -15.61 6.17 11.23
CA ARG A 132 -14.79 6.74 10.15
C ARG A 132 -13.37 7.03 10.61
N MET A 133 -13.19 7.55 11.82
CA MET A 133 -11.87 7.78 12.41
C MET A 133 -11.13 6.48 12.70
N ALA A 134 -11.83 5.47 13.22
CA ALA A 134 -11.26 4.15 13.48
C ALA A 134 -10.79 3.46 12.18
N LEU A 135 -11.64 3.46 11.15
CA LEU A 135 -11.29 2.97 9.82
C LEU A 135 -10.15 3.79 9.23
N GLY A 136 -10.22 5.12 9.31
CA GLY A 136 -9.16 6.01 8.86
C GLY A 136 -7.81 5.67 9.51
N ALA A 137 -7.78 5.43 10.82
CA ALA A 137 -6.59 5.01 11.54
C ALA A 137 -6.06 3.64 11.09
N MET A 138 -6.95 2.70 10.72
CA MET A 138 -6.58 1.40 10.15
C MET A 138 -5.95 1.54 8.76
N TYR A 139 -6.44 2.46 7.93
CA TYR A 139 -5.92 2.70 6.59
C TYR A 139 -4.66 3.59 6.56
N LEU A 140 -4.49 4.45 7.56
CA LEU A 140 -3.45 5.47 7.59
C LEU A 140 -2.01 4.92 7.46
N PRO A 141 -1.63 3.77 8.06
CA PRO A 141 -0.31 3.18 7.87
C PRO A 141 0.03 2.90 6.40
N TYR A 142 -0.97 2.49 5.61
CA TYR A 142 -0.82 2.23 4.16
C TYR A 142 -0.64 3.50 3.33
N LEU A 143 -0.87 4.68 3.90
CA LEU A 143 -0.46 5.97 3.33
C LEU A 143 0.90 6.42 3.88
N LEU A 144 1.06 6.44 5.21
CA LEU A 144 2.22 7.04 5.86
C LEU A 144 3.52 6.32 5.54
N ILE A 145 3.50 4.99 5.49
CA ILE A 145 4.71 4.21 5.19
C ILE A 145 5.14 4.44 3.74
N PRO A 146 4.28 4.31 2.70
CA PRO A 146 4.63 4.67 1.33
C PRO A 146 5.05 6.13 1.15
N LEU A 147 4.42 7.07 1.86
CA LEU A 147 4.83 8.47 1.81
C LEU A 147 6.24 8.67 2.39
N ALA A 148 6.57 7.99 3.49
CA ALA A 148 7.92 7.97 4.04
C ALA A 148 8.92 7.33 3.07
N MET A 149 8.54 6.23 2.39
CA MET A 149 9.37 5.63 1.34
C MET A 149 9.66 6.64 0.23
N ALA A 150 8.65 7.36 -0.25
CA ALA A 150 8.81 8.38 -1.27
C ALA A 150 9.74 9.51 -0.81
N ALA A 151 9.51 10.08 0.37
CA ALA A 151 10.31 11.18 0.89
C ALA A 151 11.78 10.80 1.10
N VAL A 152 12.04 9.68 1.77
CA VAL A 152 13.41 9.19 2.03
C VAL A 152 14.10 8.86 0.71
N SER A 153 13.40 8.20 -0.21
CA SER A 153 13.99 7.80 -1.47
C SER A 153 14.26 8.97 -2.41
N PHE A 154 13.41 9.99 -2.40
CA PHE A 154 13.62 11.23 -3.15
C PHE A 154 14.92 11.93 -2.74
N THR A 155 15.16 12.05 -1.44
CA THR A 155 16.41 12.65 -0.93
C THR A 155 17.65 11.87 -1.37
N GLU A 156 17.59 10.54 -1.37
CA GLU A 156 18.70 9.72 -1.83
C GLU A 156 18.94 9.78 -3.33
N CYS A 157 17.89 9.68 -4.12
CA CYS A 157 18.03 9.78 -5.57
C CYS A 157 18.62 11.14 -5.94
N SER A 158 18.16 12.22 -5.29
CA SER A 158 18.70 13.58 -5.48
C SER A 158 20.18 13.66 -5.11
N ARG A 159 20.58 13.06 -3.99
CA ARG A 159 21.98 13.00 -3.55
C ARG A 159 22.86 12.25 -4.56
N MET A 160 22.41 11.09 -5.04
CA MET A 160 23.14 10.29 -6.03
C MET A 160 23.31 11.00 -7.38
N LEU A 161 22.27 11.72 -7.83
CA LEU A 161 22.34 12.53 -9.05
C LEU A 161 23.31 13.71 -8.89
N GLY A 162 23.28 14.39 -7.74
CA GLY A 162 24.22 15.48 -7.44
C GLY A 162 25.69 15.04 -7.46
N PHE A 163 26.01 13.88 -6.87
CA PHE A 163 27.36 13.31 -6.93
C PHE A 163 27.81 12.99 -8.36
N THR A 164 26.90 12.49 -9.19
CA THR A 164 27.20 12.14 -10.59
C THR A 164 27.49 13.40 -11.42
N ALA A 165 26.75 14.48 -11.17
CA ALA A 165 26.95 15.76 -11.84
C ALA A 165 28.31 16.41 -11.45
N ASP A 166 28.73 16.31 -10.19
CA ASP A 166 30.02 16.85 -9.75
C ASP A 166 31.21 16.06 -10.31
N LYS A 167 31.10 14.72 -10.42
CA LYS A 167 32.12 13.90 -11.12
C LYS A 167 32.28 14.31 -12.57
N ARG A 168 31.17 14.47 -13.32
CA ARG A 168 31.21 14.86 -14.74
C ARG A 168 31.83 16.24 -14.97
N LYS A 169 31.82 17.15 -13.99
CA LYS A 169 32.49 18.46 -14.10
C LYS A 169 34.01 18.41 -13.87
N LYS A 170 34.52 17.30 -13.31
CA LYS A 170 35.94 17.13 -12.98
C LYS A 170 36.72 16.30 -14.01
N ASP A 171 36.01 15.68 -14.95
CA ASP A 171 36.56 14.95 -16.11
C ASP A 171 36.53 15.84 -17.36
#